data_AF-A0A4Y6KT44-F1
#
_entry.id   AF-A0A4Y6KT44-F1
#
_cell.length_a   1.000
_cell.length_b   1.000
_cell.length_c   1.000
_cell.angle_alpha   90.00
_cell.angle_beta   90.00
_cell.angle_gamma   90.00
#
_symmetry.space_group_name_H-M   'P 1'
#
loop_
_entity.id
_entity.type
_entity.pdbx_description
1 polymer ?
#
loop_
_entity_poly.entity_id
_entity_poly.type
_entity_poly.pdbx_seq_one_letter_code
_entity_poly.pdbx_strand_id
1 'polypeptide(L)'
;MPLLLQTADTGRAGDIARWRARWALLLFVVTLPASIWLFSSLAALWSLIQPLDGAIFMIAATAFGGVLAVAPLAAALGFLLAVWYGVESVYLPRTRETPLTDRCIVGAGLVIWFAPALGLLAAAAKALVEGRIHFVRPPRDYFLATDPVAFWQGVGFWLIMAAMFGFLSWRYWRNKLVARG
;
A
#
# COMPACT_ATOMS: atom_id res chain seq x y z
N MET A 1 -3.28 29.03 -32.11
CA MET A 1 -2.57 27.74 -32.28
C MET A 1 -1.97 27.29 -30.96
N PRO A 2 -2.67 26.40 -30.22
CA PRO A 2 -1.99 25.34 -29.47
C PRO A 2 -2.79 24.04 -29.61
N LEU A 3 -2.52 23.26 -30.66
CA LEU A 3 -3.13 21.93 -30.86
C LEU A 3 -2.10 20.89 -31.29
N LEU A 4 -0.88 21.32 -31.64
CA LEU A 4 0.21 20.45 -32.11
C LEU A 4 1.20 20.04 -31.01
N LEU A 5 1.15 20.65 -29.83
CA LEU A 5 1.98 20.24 -28.68
C LEU A 5 1.34 19.08 -27.88
N GLN A 6 0.03 18.87 -28.00
CA GLN A 6 -0.70 17.84 -27.25
C GLN A 6 -0.52 16.43 -27.82
N THR A 7 -0.21 16.29 -29.12
CA THR A 7 -0.07 14.99 -29.80
C THR A 7 1.32 14.37 -29.62
N ALA A 8 2.35 15.17 -29.33
CA ALA A 8 3.69 14.66 -29.02
C ALA A 8 3.79 14.11 -27.58
N ASP A 9 3.05 14.70 -26.64
CA ASP A 9 3.06 14.30 -25.22
C ASP A 9 2.29 12.99 -24.96
N THR A 10 1.27 12.67 -25.77
CA THR A 10 0.50 11.42 -25.62
C THR A 10 1.30 10.18 -26.01
N GLY A 11 2.26 10.31 -26.94
CA GLY A 11 3.12 9.20 -27.39
C GLY A 11 4.16 8.75 -26.37
N ARG A 12 4.40 9.52 -25.29
CA ARG A 12 5.40 9.24 -24.25
C ARG A 12 4.82 9.18 -22.84
N ALA A 13 3.50 9.18 -22.70
CA ALA A 13 2.83 9.17 -21.40
C ALA A 13 3.28 8.01 -20.51
N GLY A 14 3.51 6.82 -21.10
CA GLY A 14 4.01 5.66 -20.38
C GLY A 14 5.46 5.79 -19.92
N ASP A 15 6.32 6.50 -20.67
CA ASP A 15 7.72 6.72 -20.28
C ASP A 15 7.80 7.67 -19.08
N ILE A 16 6.96 8.71 -19.05
CA ILE A 16 6.81 9.62 -17.92
C ILE A 16 6.28 8.86 -16.68
N ALA A 17 5.26 8.03 -16.86
CA ALA A 17 4.75 7.18 -15.78
C ALA A 17 5.84 6.24 -15.25
N ARG A 18 6.67 5.65 -16.13
CA ARG A 18 7.76 4.78 -15.73
C ARG A 18 8.84 5.51 -14.92
N TRP A 19 9.16 6.73 -15.31
CA TRP A 19 10.09 7.59 -14.59
C TRP A 19 9.54 7.95 -13.20
N ARG A 20 8.26 8.34 -13.10
CA ARG A 20 7.59 8.60 -11.81
C ARG A 20 7.58 7.37 -10.91
N ALA A 21 7.27 6.20 -11.48
CA ALA A 21 7.27 4.93 -10.75
C ALA A 21 8.65 4.62 -10.16
N ARG A 22 9.73 4.86 -10.90
CA ARG A 22 11.10 4.68 -10.41
C ARG A 22 11.42 5.59 -9.24
N TRP A 23 11.08 6.88 -9.32
CA TRP A 23 11.33 7.80 -8.21
C TRP A 23 10.50 7.48 -6.98
N ALA A 24 9.24 7.11 -7.17
CA ALA A 24 8.40 6.63 -6.07
C ALA A 24 8.96 5.34 -5.44
N LEU A 25 9.49 4.43 -6.26
CA LEU A 25 10.14 3.22 -5.77
C LEU A 25 11.42 3.54 -4.99
N LEU A 26 12.25 4.48 -5.47
CA LEU A 26 13.43 4.95 -4.74
C LEU A 26 13.04 5.59 -3.41
N LEU A 27 12.00 6.42 -3.40
CA LEU A 27 11.46 6.99 -2.17
C LEU A 27 11.10 5.88 -1.18
N PHE A 28 10.35 4.86 -1.62
CA PHE A 28 10.00 3.71 -0.78
C PHE A 28 11.22 2.94 -0.27
N VAL A 29 12.14 2.58 -1.18
CA VAL A 29 13.34 1.80 -0.85
C VAL A 29 14.26 2.52 0.13
N VAL A 30 14.27 3.86 0.15
CA VAL A 30 15.05 4.65 1.10
C VAL A 30 14.28 4.88 2.40
N THR A 31 13.03 5.31 2.32
CA THR A 31 12.25 5.73 3.50
C THR A 31 11.77 4.56 4.34
N LEU A 32 11.50 3.38 3.76
CA LEU A 32 11.12 2.19 4.53
C LEU A 32 12.22 1.74 5.50
N PRO A 33 13.47 1.45 5.07
CA PRO A 33 14.52 1.05 6.01
C PRO A 33 14.89 2.19 6.96
N ALA A 34 14.87 3.45 6.50
CA ALA A 34 15.08 4.59 7.38
C ALA A 34 14.02 4.67 8.49
N SER A 35 12.74 4.42 8.14
CA SER A 35 11.65 4.34 9.12
C SER A 35 11.87 3.20 10.10
N ILE A 36 12.18 2.00 9.63
CA ILE A 36 12.46 0.84 10.50
C ILE A 36 13.60 1.16 11.48
N TRP A 37 14.71 1.69 10.97
CA TRP A 37 15.87 2.06 11.79
C TRP A 37 15.52 3.13 12.83
N LEU A 38 14.73 4.13 12.45
CA LEU A 38 14.32 5.23 13.34
C LEU A 38 13.46 4.71 14.50
N PHE A 39 12.51 3.83 14.20
CA PHE A 39 11.66 3.21 15.22
C PHE A 39 12.44 2.20 16.09
N SER A 40 13.37 1.43 15.51
CA SER A 40 14.21 0.49 16.29
C SER A 40 15.20 1.21 17.21
N SER A 41 15.65 2.40 16.80
CA SER A 41 16.61 3.22 17.55
C SER A 41 15.94 4.27 18.42
N LEU A 42 14.61 4.22 18.57
CA LEU A 42 13.83 5.28 19.22
C LEU A 42 14.33 5.57 20.64
N ALA A 43 14.58 4.53 21.45
CA ALA A 43 15.06 4.72 22.82
C ALA A 43 16.43 5.40 22.87
N ALA A 44 17.36 4.99 22.01
CA ALA A 44 18.69 5.57 21.93
C ALA A 44 18.64 7.04 21.47
N LEU A 45 17.86 7.35 20.43
CA LEU A 45 17.70 8.72 19.94
C LEU A 45 16.98 9.61 20.97
N TRP A 46 15.98 9.08 21.66
CA TRP A 46 15.27 9.81 22.71
C TRP A 46 16.18 10.16 23.89
N SER A 47 17.10 9.26 24.29
CA SER A 47 18.06 9.54 25.37
C SER A 47 19.01 10.71 25.09
N LEU A 48 19.20 11.08 23.81
CA LEU A 48 19.98 12.26 23.43
C LEU A 48 19.15 13.55 23.49
N ILE A 49 17.83 13.45 23.33
CA ILE A 49 16.90 14.58 23.30
C ILE A 49 16.39 14.92 24.70
N GLN A 50 16.06 13.92 25.50
CA GLN A 50 15.52 14.07 26.86
C GLN A 50 16.35 14.98 27.80
N PRO A 51 17.70 14.97 27.79
CA PRO A 51 18.48 15.83 28.68
C PRO A 51 18.62 17.28 28.19
N LEU A 52 18.11 17.62 27.00
CA LEU A 52 18.10 18.99 26.52
C LEU A 52 17.07 19.80 27.32
N ASP A 53 17.32 21.09 27.49
CA ASP A 53 16.42 21.99 28.21
C ASP A 53 15.82 23.08 27.31
N GLY A 54 14.64 23.57 27.71
CA GLY A 54 14.00 24.77 27.15
C GLY A 54 13.71 24.67 25.64
N ALA A 55 14.07 25.72 24.89
CA ALA A 55 13.74 25.82 23.47
C ALA A 55 14.42 24.75 22.59
N ILE A 56 15.64 24.34 22.95
CA ILE A 56 16.41 23.34 22.19
C ILE A 56 15.72 21.97 22.29
N PHE A 57 15.25 21.60 23.48
CA PHE A 57 14.43 20.41 23.68
C PHE A 57 13.17 20.44 22.81
N MET A 58 12.42 21.54 22.84
CA MET A 58 11.17 21.66 22.09
C MET A 58 11.39 21.47 20.58
N ILE A 59 12.44 22.08 20.03
CA ILE A 59 12.79 21.94 18.61
C ILE A 59 13.21 20.50 18.30
N ALA A 60 14.10 19.91 19.11
CA ALA A 60 14.60 18.56 18.90
C ALA A 60 13.48 17.50 19.01
N ALA A 61 12.64 17.58 20.04
CA ALA A 61 11.50 16.68 20.23
C ALA A 61 10.47 16.82 19.10
N THR A 62 10.17 18.05 18.67
CA THR A 62 9.24 18.30 17.56
C THR A 62 9.79 17.78 16.24
N ALA A 63 11.06 18.05 15.94
CA ALA A 63 11.72 17.53 14.74
C ALA A 63 11.75 16.00 14.74
N PHE A 64 12.12 15.38 15.85
CA PHE A 64 12.16 13.93 15.99
C PHE A 64 10.77 13.29 15.81
N GLY A 65 9.75 13.83 16.48
CA GLY A 65 8.35 13.40 16.30
C GLY A 65 7.86 13.59 14.86
N GLY A 66 8.23 14.72 14.23
CA GLY A 66 7.92 14.99 12.83
C GLY A 66 8.54 13.97 11.87
N VAL A 67 9.82 13.62 12.07
CA VAL A 67 10.48 12.60 11.25
C VAL A 67 9.84 11.22 11.48
N LEU A 68 9.52 10.86 12.73
CA LEU A 68 8.82 9.61 13.06
C LEU A 68 7.45 9.49 12.39
N ALA A 69 6.72 10.61 12.23
CA ALA A 69 5.44 10.63 11.55
C ALA A 69 5.58 10.59 10.01
N VAL A 70 6.52 11.36 9.46
CA VAL A 70 6.66 11.54 8.00
C VAL A 70 7.32 10.33 7.33
N ALA A 71 8.32 9.72 7.97
CA ALA A 71 9.08 8.62 7.38
C ALA A 71 8.19 7.42 6.93
N PRO A 72 7.32 6.84 7.79
CA PRO A 72 6.46 5.73 7.37
C PRO A 72 5.41 6.17 6.34
N LEU A 73 4.92 7.42 6.42
CA LEU A 73 3.98 7.96 5.45
C LEU A 73 4.63 8.09 4.06
N ALA A 74 5.85 8.61 4.00
CA ALA A 74 6.61 8.73 2.76
C ALA A 74 6.89 7.36 2.14
N ALA A 75 7.18 6.34 2.96
CA ALA A 75 7.33 4.97 2.50
C ALA A 75 6.03 4.42 1.91
N ALA A 76 4.90 4.56 2.63
CA ALA A 76 3.61 4.09 2.15
C ALA A 76 3.19 4.77 0.84
N LEU A 77 3.33 6.09 0.75
CA LEU A 77 3.03 6.85 -0.47
C LEU A 77 3.98 6.47 -1.62
N GLY A 78 5.27 6.34 -1.35
CA GLY A 78 6.25 5.89 -2.33
C GLY A 78 5.89 4.52 -2.89
N PHE A 79 5.51 3.57 -2.04
CA PHE A 79 5.07 2.24 -2.46
C PHE A 79 3.81 2.31 -3.35
N LEU A 80 2.76 2.98 -2.87
CA LEU A 80 1.49 3.07 -3.62
C LEU A 80 1.68 3.74 -4.98
N LEU A 81 2.42 4.85 -5.03
CA LEU A 81 2.71 5.56 -6.28
C LEU A 81 3.61 4.74 -7.21
N ALA A 82 4.59 4.00 -6.68
CA ALA A 82 5.45 3.13 -7.46
C ALA A 82 4.66 2.05 -8.18
N VAL A 83 3.74 1.39 -7.46
CA VAL A 83 2.91 0.34 -8.06
C VAL A 83 1.89 0.96 -9.03
N TRP A 84 1.23 2.05 -8.64
CA TRP A 84 0.25 2.74 -9.49
C TRP A 84 0.86 3.18 -10.82
N TYR A 85 1.89 4.03 -10.79
CA TYR A 85 2.53 4.51 -12.00
C TYR A 85 3.28 3.39 -12.74
N GLY A 86 3.76 2.38 -12.03
CA GLY A 86 4.35 1.18 -12.62
C GLY A 86 3.34 0.48 -13.52
N VAL A 87 2.18 0.14 -13.00
CA VAL A 87 1.10 -0.51 -13.76
C VAL A 87 0.62 0.38 -14.91
N GLU A 88 0.31 1.65 -14.65
CA GLU A 88 -0.15 2.57 -15.70
C GLU A 88 0.87 2.70 -16.84
N SER A 89 2.16 2.72 -16.54
CA SER A 89 3.21 2.81 -17.56
C SER A 89 3.13 1.68 -18.59
N VAL A 90 2.68 0.48 -18.20
CA VAL A 90 2.60 -0.68 -19.08
C VAL A 90 1.49 -0.54 -20.11
N TYR A 91 0.41 0.14 -19.75
CA TYR A 91 -0.80 0.28 -20.57
C TYR A 91 -0.86 1.60 -21.35
N LEU A 92 0.07 2.53 -21.10
CA LEU A 92 0.21 3.77 -21.85
C LEU A 92 1.22 3.63 -23.01
N PRO A 93 1.14 4.50 -24.04
CA PRO A 93 2.12 4.53 -25.13
C PRO A 93 3.55 4.80 -24.60
N ARG A 94 4.51 4.04 -25.12
CA ARG A 94 5.93 4.08 -24.72
C ARG A 94 6.86 3.96 -25.91
N THR A 95 8.06 4.53 -25.77
CA THR A 95 9.11 4.45 -26.79
C THR A 95 9.81 3.08 -26.84
N ARG A 96 9.87 2.36 -25.72
CA ARG A 96 10.54 1.06 -25.62
C ARG A 96 9.68 0.04 -24.90
N GLU A 97 9.54 -1.13 -25.50
CA GLU A 97 8.87 -2.26 -24.87
C GLU A 97 9.83 -3.06 -23.97
N THR A 98 9.34 -3.48 -22.80
CA THR A 98 10.11 -4.27 -21.83
C THR A 98 9.28 -5.45 -21.31
N PRO A 99 9.07 -6.51 -22.13
CA PRO A 99 8.01 -7.50 -21.88
C PRO A 99 8.17 -8.27 -20.57
N LEU A 100 9.39 -8.65 -20.18
CA LEU A 100 9.64 -9.35 -18.91
C LEU A 100 9.33 -8.46 -17.72
N THR A 101 9.86 -7.24 -17.70
CA THR A 101 9.65 -6.30 -16.61
C THR A 101 8.18 -5.89 -16.50
N ASP A 102 7.49 -5.76 -17.62
CA ASP A 102 6.07 -5.42 -17.67
C ASP A 102 5.21 -6.55 -17.08
N ARG A 103 5.54 -7.82 -17.37
CA ARG A 103 4.89 -8.97 -16.72
C ARG A 103 5.10 -8.96 -15.22
N CYS A 104 6.32 -8.69 -14.75
CA CYS A 104 6.60 -8.58 -13.31
C CYS A 104 5.78 -7.46 -12.66
N ILE A 105 5.69 -6.29 -13.30
CA ILE A 105 4.94 -5.15 -12.77
C ILE A 105 3.43 -5.44 -12.72
N VAL A 106 2.88 -6.02 -13.79
CA VAL A 106 1.46 -6.39 -13.84
C VAL A 106 1.16 -7.47 -12.80
N GLY A 107 2.01 -8.51 -12.70
CA GLY A 107 1.87 -9.57 -11.70
C GLY A 107 1.91 -9.03 -10.28
N ALA A 108 2.91 -8.20 -9.96
CA ALA A 108 3.01 -7.55 -8.65
C ALA A 108 1.80 -6.65 -8.37
N GLY A 109 1.37 -5.86 -9.35
CA GLY A 109 0.20 -5.00 -9.24
C GLY A 109 -1.09 -5.79 -8.94
N LEU A 110 -1.30 -6.93 -9.62
CA LEU A 110 -2.44 -7.81 -9.36
C LEU A 110 -2.41 -8.34 -7.93
N VAL A 111 -1.27 -8.88 -7.48
CA VAL A 111 -1.12 -9.37 -6.12
C VAL A 111 -1.42 -8.27 -5.10
N ILE A 112 -0.86 -7.07 -5.28
CA ILE A 112 -1.00 -5.95 -4.35
C ILE A 112 -2.45 -5.43 -4.30
N TRP A 113 -3.11 -5.29 -5.45
CA TRP A 113 -4.50 -4.81 -5.51
C TRP A 113 -5.48 -5.80 -4.90
N PHE A 114 -5.26 -7.10 -5.08
CA PHE A 114 -6.15 -8.13 -4.54
C PHE A 114 -5.77 -8.57 -3.12
N ALA A 115 -4.60 -8.17 -2.60
CA ALA A 115 -4.13 -8.54 -1.27
C ALA A 115 -5.14 -8.25 -0.14
N PRO A 116 -5.84 -7.09 -0.08
CA PRO A 116 -6.83 -6.85 0.97
C PRO A 116 -8.00 -7.84 0.91
N ALA A 117 -8.50 -8.14 -0.29
CA ALA A 117 -9.58 -9.11 -0.46
C ALA A 117 -9.13 -10.52 -0.08
N LEU A 118 -7.96 -10.95 -0.55
CA LEU A 118 -7.39 -12.26 -0.22
C LEU A 118 -7.09 -12.42 1.27
N GLY A 119 -6.58 -11.36 1.92
CA GLY A 119 -6.31 -11.36 3.36
C GLY A 119 -7.59 -11.54 4.19
N LEU A 120 -8.68 -10.90 3.79
CA LEU A 120 -9.98 -11.06 4.45
C LEU A 120 -10.60 -12.45 4.20
N LEU A 121 -10.47 -12.99 2.99
CA LEU A 121 -10.89 -14.37 2.71
C LEU A 121 -10.08 -15.37 3.53
N ALA A 122 -8.76 -15.17 3.66
CA ALA A 122 -7.91 -16.00 4.50
C ALA A 122 -8.28 -15.89 5.98
N ALA A 123 -8.58 -14.69 6.48
CA ALA A 123 -9.07 -14.49 7.84
C ALA A 123 -10.39 -15.22 8.09
N ALA A 124 -11.34 -15.13 7.16
CA ALA A 124 -12.62 -15.84 7.23
C ALA A 124 -12.43 -17.36 7.20
N ALA A 125 -11.61 -17.89 6.29
CA ALA A 125 -11.30 -19.31 6.22
C ALA A 125 -10.63 -19.81 7.50
N LYS A 126 -9.67 -19.05 8.04
CA LYS A 126 -9.01 -19.36 9.31
C LYS A 126 -10.01 -19.43 10.46
N ALA A 127 -10.93 -18.47 10.56
CA ALA A 127 -11.94 -18.47 11.61
C ALA A 127 -12.90 -19.66 11.52
N LEU A 128 -13.26 -20.09 10.30
CA LEU A 128 -14.09 -21.29 10.09
C LEU A 128 -13.36 -22.56 10.53
N VAL A 129 -12.07 -22.68 10.23
CA VAL A 129 -11.24 -23.84 10.62
C VAL A 129 -11.03 -23.87 12.14
N GLU A 130 -10.76 -22.72 12.76
CA GLU A 130 -10.50 -22.63 14.20
C GLU A 130 -11.79 -22.56 15.05
N GLY A 131 -12.95 -22.32 14.43
CA GLY A 131 -14.21 -22.09 15.12
C GLY A 131 -14.21 -20.84 16.03
N ARG A 132 -13.29 -19.91 15.80
CA ARG A 132 -13.04 -18.73 16.64
C ARG A 132 -12.70 -17.50 15.81
N ILE A 133 -13.22 -16.34 16.24
CA ILE A 133 -12.81 -15.02 15.75
C ILE A 133 -12.23 -14.23 16.92
N HIS A 134 -11.02 -13.70 16.74
CA HIS A 134 -10.38 -12.80 17.70
C HIS A 134 -10.43 -11.36 17.20
N PHE A 135 -11.07 -10.48 17.97
CA PHE A 135 -10.96 -9.04 17.80
C PHE A 135 -9.86 -8.50 18.71
N VAL A 136 -8.92 -7.75 18.14
CA VAL A 136 -7.75 -7.25 18.89
C VAL A 136 -8.14 -6.12 19.84
N ARG A 137 -9.14 -5.28 19.49
CA ARG A 137 -9.59 -4.14 20.31
C ARG A 137 -11.09 -3.84 20.16
N PRO A 138 -11.89 -3.88 21.25
CA PRO A 138 -11.55 -4.47 22.55
C PRO A 138 -11.23 -5.98 22.39
N PRO A 139 -10.30 -6.54 23.18
CA PRO A 139 -9.90 -7.94 23.07
C PRO A 139 -11.12 -8.83 23.39
N ARG A 140 -11.66 -9.47 22.36
CA ARG A 140 -12.83 -10.35 22.51
C ARG A 140 -12.77 -11.50 21.53
N ASP A 141 -13.08 -12.68 22.05
CA ASP A 141 -13.17 -13.90 21.27
C ASP A 141 -14.64 -14.27 21.10
N TYR A 142 -15.04 -14.56 19.86
CA TYR A 142 -16.35 -15.13 19.56
C TYR A 142 -16.14 -16.54 19.02
N PHE A 143 -16.78 -17.52 19.67
CA PHE A 143 -16.70 -18.91 19.28
C PHE A 143 -17.96 -19.34 18.56
N LEU A 144 -17.82 -20.19 17.56
CA LEU A 144 -18.95 -20.78 16.85
C LEU A 144 -19.86 -21.59 17.80
N ALA A 145 -19.27 -22.23 18.82
CA ALA A 145 -19.99 -23.10 19.75
C ALA A 145 -20.83 -22.33 20.78
N THR A 146 -20.35 -21.18 21.27
CA THR A 146 -20.99 -20.45 22.38
C THR A 146 -21.70 -19.17 21.93
N ASP A 147 -21.17 -18.49 20.91
CA ASP A 147 -21.65 -17.19 20.44
C ASP A 147 -21.82 -17.18 18.90
N PRO A 148 -22.64 -18.10 18.34
CA PRO A 148 -22.71 -18.33 16.90
C PRO A 148 -23.15 -17.09 16.11
N VAL A 149 -24.01 -16.25 16.69
CA VAL A 149 -24.50 -15.02 16.02
C VAL A 149 -23.35 -14.04 15.80
N ALA A 150 -22.58 -13.72 16.85
CA ALA A 150 -21.46 -12.79 16.75
C ALA A 150 -20.33 -13.35 15.87
N PHE A 151 -20.10 -14.66 15.94
CA PHE A 151 -19.18 -15.35 15.04
C PHE A 151 -19.57 -15.17 13.56
N TRP A 152 -20.81 -15.51 13.18
CA TRP A 152 -21.26 -15.38 11.79
C TRP A 152 -21.36 -13.94 11.31
N GLN A 153 -21.68 -12.99 12.20
CA GLN A 153 -21.60 -11.55 11.87
C GLN A 153 -20.17 -11.12 11.53
N GLY A 154 -19.18 -11.59 12.29
CA GLY A 154 -17.77 -11.32 12.02
C GLY A 154 -17.29 -11.90 10.70
N VAL A 155 -17.60 -13.19 10.44
CA VAL A 155 -17.29 -13.83 9.14
C VAL A 155 -17.98 -13.10 8.00
N GLY A 156 -19.27 -12.80 8.14
CA GLY A 156 -20.05 -12.09 7.14
C GLY A 156 -19.47 -10.71 6.82
N PHE A 157 -19.06 -9.95 7.84
CA PHE A 157 -18.38 -8.67 7.65
C PHE A 157 -17.10 -8.80 6.82
N TRP A 158 -16.22 -9.76 7.14
CA TRP A 158 -15.01 -9.99 6.36
C TRP A 158 -15.31 -10.38 4.91
N LEU A 159 -16.32 -11.23 4.68
CA LEU A 159 -16.73 -11.63 3.33
C LEU A 159 -17.29 -10.45 2.52
N ILE A 160 -18.13 -9.61 3.12
CA ILE A 160 -18.65 -8.39 2.48
C ILE A 160 -17.50 -7.45 2.11
N MET A 161 -16.58 -7.20 3.04
CA MET A 161 -15.41 -6.36 2.80
C MET A 161 -14.48 -6.96 1.74
N ALA A 162 -14.28 -8.28 1.74
CA ALA A 162 -13.49 -8.98 0.73
C ALA A 162 -14.11 -8.84 -0.66
N ALA A 163 -15.43 -9.01 -0.78
CA ALA A 163 -16.16 -8.82 -2.02
C ALA A 163 -16.06 -7.37 -2.51
N MET A 164 -16.19 -6.38 -1.61
CA MET A 164 -16.06 -4.97 -1.94
C MET A 164 -14.66 -4.63 -2.47
N PHE A 165 -13.60 -5.03 -1.77
CA PHE A 165 -12.22 -4.80 -2.22
C PHE A 165 -11.92 -5.54 -3.51
N GLY A 166 -12.35 -6.79 -3.63
CA GLY A 166 -12.21 -7.59 -4.85
C GLY A 166 -12.89 -6.93 -6.04
N PHE A 167 -14.11 -6.41 -5.85
CA PHE A 167 -14.86 -5.69 -6.87
C PHE A 167 -14.17 -4.38 -7.31
N LEU A 168 -13.69 -3.57 -6.36
CA LEU A 168 -12.98 -2.32 -6.68
C LEU A 168 -11.67 -2.60 -7.42
N SER A 169 -10.91 -3.60 -6.98
CA SER A 169 -9.70 -4.04 -7.65
C SER A 169 -10.01 -4.57 -9.05
N TRP A 170 -11.05 -5.37 -9.21
CA TRP A 170 -11.50 -5.82 -10.52
C TRP A 170 -11.89 -4.65 -11.43
N ARG A 171 -12.62 -3.65 -10.92
CA ARG A 171 -13.01 -2.47 -11.70
C ARG A 171 -11.80 -1.70 -12.24
N TYR A 172 -10.72 -1.61 -11.47
CA TYR A 172 -9.46 -1.02 -11.91
C TYR A 172 -8.77 -1.86 -13.01
N TRP A 173 -8.75 -3.19 -12.85
CA TRP A 173 -8.05 -4.10 -13.76
C TRP A 173 -8.83 -4.46 -15.03
N ARG A 174 -10.16 -4.43 -14.99
CA ARG A 174 -11.04 -4.89 -16.08
C ARG A 174 -10.67 -4.28 -17.43
N ASN A 175 -10.56 -2.96 -17.49
CA ASN A 175 -10.28 -2.28 -18.75
C ASN A 175 -8.85 -2.53 -19.26
N LYS A 176 -7.92 -2.90 -18.38
CA LYS A 176 -6.52 -3.16 -18.72
C LYS A 176 -6.29 -4.57 -19.23
N LEU A 177 -6.98 -5.53 -18.64
CA LEU A 177 -6.85 -6.94 -18.99
C LEU A 177 -7.73 -7.31 -20.19
N VAL A 178 -8.95 -6.77 -20.26
CA VAL A 178 -9.93 -7.14 -21.29
C VAL A 178 -9.72 -6.37 -22.59
N ALA A 179 -9.32 -5.09 -22.55
CA ALA A 179 -9.10 -4.31 -23.79
C ALA A 179 -7.83 -4.69 -24.56
N ARG A 180 -7.04 -5.65 -24.07
CA ARG A 180 -5.88 -6.24 -24.76
C ARG A 180 -6.18 -7.63 -25.38
N GLY A 181 -7.41 -8.12 -25.28
CA GLY A 181 -7.92 -9.28 -26.02
C GLY A 181 -8.81 -8.83 -27.16
#